data_AF-A0A9E3NQJ7-F1
#
_entry.id   AF-A0A9E3NQJ7-F1
#
_cell.length_a   1.000
_cell.length_b   1.000
_cell.length_c   1.000
_cell.angle_alpha   90.00
_cell.angle_beta   90.00
_cell.angle_gamma   90.00
#
_symmetry.space_group_name_H-M   'P 1'
#
loop_
_entity.id
_entity.type
_entity.pdbx_description
1 polymer ?
#
loop_
_entity_poly.entity_id
_entity_poly.type
_entity_poly.pdbx_seq_one_letter_code
_entity_poly.pdbx_strand_id
1 'polypeptide(L)'
;MLTLPVVLAACPADDGPSEGRLVVGVQAEELAALVGSVRVVARIDDAVATDEIVDVQSPATGARDGLPKEIALEGRPGARVEVSVDAFGGPGGPGGPSGPGGGAAVVSRRAITRLVASQGTEGKKLLRLQLESRCAGLGAVGASGVPVPVTCAAEQTCVSGQCVSPEIAEGELEDYEPGWAGAPPDFCRPKNRGAPELILGQGQTDYAPLADGETLQLEKGPQGGHHIWIAIRMKNLRQSGSRTTLTAKLVDDPASPILPAGYVFSFDRDEGSYCKLYGLRFQLDGGAADLTQDYKRFLGKRLEVTAEVVDTTGGRAAATKTVRIADERLCADGTTTSC
;
A
#
# COMPACT_ATOMS: atom_id res chain seq x y z
N MET A 1 52.80 -14.54 -57.43
CA MET A 1 52.01 -14.99 -56.26
C MET A 1 51.07 -13.87 -55.88
N LEU A 2 49.79 -13.97 -56.27
CA LEU A 2 48.73 -13.04 -55.88
C LEU A 2 47.80 -13.81 -54.93
N THR A 3 47.75 -13.40 -53.67
CA THR A 3 46.83 -13.92 -52.66
C THR A 3 45.59 -13.03 -52.61
N LEU A 4 44.44 -13.58 -53.00
CA LEU A 4 43.13 -12.96 -52.80
C LEU A 4 42.65 -13.21 -51.36
N PRO A 5 42.19 -12.19 -50.62
CA PRO A 5 41.50 -12.41 -49.36
C PRO A 5 40.05 -12.84 -49.61
N VAL A 6 39.66 -13.98 -49.05
CA VAL A 6 38.26 -14.43 -48.98
C VAL A 6 37.59 -13.67 -47.85
N VAL A 7 36.63 -12.80 -48.18
CA VAL A 7 35.75 -12.15 -47.21
C VAL A 7 34.57 -13.10 -46.96
N LEU A 8 34.56 -13.78 -45.82
CA LEU A 8 33.40 -14.51 -45.32
C LEU A 8 32.37 -13.49 -44.82
N ALA A 9 31.29 -13.32 -45.58
CA ALA A 9 30.11 -12.61 -45.10
C ALA A 9 29.44 -13.45 -44.01
N ALA A 10 29.50 -12.99 -42.77
CA ALA A 10 28.69 -13.54 -41.68
C ALA A 10 27.23 -13.10 -41.90
N CYS A 11 26.34 -14.04 -42.18
CA CYS A 11 24.90 -13.79 -42.14
C CYS A 11 24.51 -13.41 -40.69
N PRO A 12 23.63 -12.42 -40.48
CA PRO A 12 23.02 -12.24 -39.16
C PRO A 12 22.31 -13.53 -38.80
N ALA A 13 22.54 -14.02 -37.57
CA ALA A 13 21.79 -15.14 -37.04
C ALA A 13 20.31 -14.76 -37.03
N ASP A 14 19.46 -15.64 -37.55
CA ASP A 14 18.02 -15.55 -37.35
C ASP A 14 17.76 -15.59 -35.84
N ASP A 15 17.42 -14.44 -35.25
CA ASP A 15 16.79 -14.39 -33.94
C ASP A 15 15.49 -15.19 -34.06
N GLY A 16 15.43 -16.35 -33.40
CA GLY A 16 14.28 -17.26 -33.47
C GLY A 16 12.95 -16.54 -33.21
N PRO A 17 11.81 -17.10 -33.66
CA PRO A 17 10.52 -16.44 -33.58
C PRO A 17 10.25 -16.00 -32.14
N SER A 18 10.04 -14.69 -31.94
CA SER A 18 9.72 -14.13 -30.62
C SER A 18 8.43 -14.74 -30.11
N GLU A 19 8.48 -15.44 -28.98
CA GLU A 19 7.27 -15.93 -28.30
C GLU A 19 6.70 -14.82 -27.42
N GLY A 20 5.37 -14.74 -27.36
CA GLY A 20 4.66 -13.86 -26.44
C GLY A 20 4.60 -14.52 -25.07
N ARG A 21 5.07 -13.82 -24.03
CA ARG A 21 5.14 -14.34 -22.66
C ARG A 21 4.60 -13.32 -21.66
N LEU A 22 3.90 -13.81 -20.65
CA LEU A 22 3.40 -13.01 -19.53
C LEU A 22 3.38 -13.87 -18.26
N VAL A 23 3.86 -13.33 -17.14
CA VAL A 23 3.65 -13.94 -15.83
C VAL A 23 2.49 -13.23 -15.16
N VAL A 24 1.47 -13.99 -14.79
CA VAL A 24 0.35 -13.50 -13.97
C VAL A 24 0.71 -13.76 -12.51
N GLY A 25 0.85 -12.70 -11.72
CA GLY A 25 1.14 -12.78 -10.29
C GLY A 25 -0.09 -12.39 -9.47
N VAL A 26 -0.59 -13.31 -8.65
CA VAL A 26 -1.75 -13.09 -7.77
C VAL A 26 -1.30 -13.03 -6.31
N GLN A 27 -1.72 -12.01 -5.57
CA GLN A 27 -1.39 -11.85 -4.15
C GLN A 27 -2.52 -11.19 -3.36
N ALA A 28 -2.61 -11.52 -2.06
CA ALA A 28 -3.70 -11.11 -1.18
C ALA A 28 -3.23 -10.72 0.23
N GLU A 29 -2.03 -10.13 0.35
CA GLU A 29 -1.41 -9.82 1.66
C GLU A 29 -2.34 -9.00 2.59
N GLU A 30 -3.06 -8.01 2.03
CA GLU A 30 -4.02 -7.19 2.79
C GLU A 30 -5.28 -7.94 3.26
N LEU A 31 -5.49 -9.17 2.77
CA LEU A 31 -6.71 -9.96 2.96
C LEU A 31 -6.45 -11.31 3.63
N ALA A 32 -5.22 -11.56 4.10
CA ALA A 32 -4.75 -12.89 4.46
C ALA A 32 -5.62 -13.63 5.50
N ALA A 33 -6.34 -12.92 6.38
CA ALA A 33 -7.25 -13.54 7.36
C ALA A 33 -8.67 -13.80 6.82
N LEU A 34 -9.06 -13.17 5.72
CA LEU A 34 -10.42 -13.17 5.19
C LEU A 34 -10.60 -14.15 4.04
N VAL A 35 -9.55 -14.42 3.28
CA VAL A 35 -9.61 -15.27 2.09
C VAL A 35 -9.11 -16.68 2.43
N GLY A 36 -9.97 -17.67 2.17
CA GLY A 36 -9.65 -19.09 2.30
C GLY A 36 -9.14 -19.71 1.00
N SER A 37 -9.68 -19.29 -0.14
CA SER A 37 -9.27 -19.76 -1.46
C SER A 37 -9.42 -18.68 -2.53
N VAL A 38 -8.71 -18.84 -3.64
CA VAL A 38 -8.77 -17.96 -4.81
C VAL A 38 -8.92 -18.79 -6.07
N ARG A 39 -9.88 -18.46 -6.93
CA ARG A 39 -9.98 -19.01 -8.29
C ARG A 39 -9.36 -18.03 -9.27
N VAL A 40 -8.41 -18.50 -10.09
CA VAL A 40 -7.75 -17.72 -11.13
C VAL A 40 -8.09 -18.33 -12.48
N VAL A 41 -8.76 -17.55 -13.34
CA VAL A 41 -9.07 -17.92 -14.72
C VAL A 41 -8.32 -16.99 -15.65
N ALA A 42 -7.47 -17.54 -16.51
CA ALA A 42 -6.80 -16.78 -17.56
C ALA A 42 -7.22 -17.28 -18.94
N ARG A 43 -7.50 -16.36 -19.85
CA ARG A 43 -7.84 -16.61 -21.25
C ARG A 43 -6.85 -15.92 -22.18
N ILE A 44 -6.47 -16.60 -23.26
CA ILE A 44 -5.65 -16.06 -24.36
C ILE A 44 -6.51 -16.13 -25.63
N ASP A 45 -6.78 -14.99 -26.27
CA ASP A 45 -7.68 -14.87 -27.43
C ASP A 45 -9.01 -15.64 -27.19
N ASP A 46 -9.63 -15.40 -26.03
CA ASP A 46 -10.89 -16.01 -25.53
C ASP A 46 -10.84 -17.51 -25.22
N ALA A 47 -9.76 -18.21 -25.54
CA ALA A 47 -9.54 -19.60 -25.12
C ALA A 47 -9.03 -19.66 -23.68
N VAL A 48 -9.60 -20.52 -22.83
CA VAL A 48 -9.12 -20.73 -21.45
C VAL A 48 -7.74 -21.36 -21.47
N ALA A 49 -6.75 -20.61 -20.99
CA ALA A 49 -5.36 -21.06 -20.85
C ALA A 49 -5.14 -21.70 -19.47
N THR A 50 -5.77 -21.16 -18.42
CA THR A 50 -5.80 -21.79 -17.08
C THR A 50 -7.10 -21.48 -16.34
N ASP A 51 -7.48 -22.37 -15.44
CA ASP A 51 -8.58 -22.25 -14.47
C ASP A 51 -8.17 -23.03 -13.21
N GLU A 52 -7.53 -22.32 -12.28
CA GLU A 52 -6.93 -22.89 -11.07
C GLU A 52 -7.66 -22.40 -9.82
N ILE A 53 -7.87 -23.30 -8.86
CA ILE A 53 -8.28 -22.96 -7.50
C ILE A 53 -7.05 -23.12 -6.61
N VAL A 54 -6.73 -22.06 -5.87
CA VAL A 54 -5.60 -21.96 -4.97
C VAL A 54 -6.13 -21.80 -3.56
N ASP A 55 -5.93 -22.82 -2.72
CA ASP A 55 -6.21 -22.71 -1.29
C ASP A 55 -5.14 -21.82 -0.65
N VAL A 56 -5.56 -20.72 -0.02
CA VAL A 56 -4.64 -19.76 0.61
C VAL A 56 -4.04 -20.33 1.89
N GLN A 57 -4.80 -21.20 2.57
CA GLN A 57 -4.37 -21.91 3.75
C GLN A 57 -4.25 -23.40 3.44
N SER A 58 -3.07 -23.97 3.64
CA SER A 58 -2.83 -25.41 3.54
C SER A 58 -3.76 -26.16 4.49
N PRO A 59 -4.61 -27.08 3.99
CA PRO A 59 -5.48 -27.89 4.83
C PRO A 59 -4.69 -28.82 5.77
N ALA A 60 -3.47 -29.18 5.38
CA ALA A 60 -2.64 -30.15 6.11
C ALA A 60 -1.87 -29.52 7.27
N THR A 61 -1.37 -28.29 7.09
CA THR A 61 -0.50 -27.64 8.09
C THR A 61 -1.14 -26.40 8.72
N GLY A 62 -2.23 -25.89 8.15
CA GLY A 62 -2.79 -24.59 8.49
C GLY A 62 -1.90 -23.41 8.12
N ALA A 63 -0.76 -23.65 7.45
CA ALA A 63 0.13 -22.59 6.98
C ALA A 63 -0.54 -21.81 5.83
N ARG A 64 -0.23 -20.52 5.73
CA ARG A 64 -0.71 -19.66 4.63
C ARG A 64 0.35 -19.52 3.56
N ASP A 65 0.47 -20.54 2.71
CA ASP A 65 1.52 -20.67 1.69
C ASP A 65 0.97 -20.73 0.25
N GLY A 66 -0.35 -20.66 0.06
CA GLY A 66 -0.96 -20.69 -1.27
C GLY A 66 -0.74 -19.43 -2.10
N LEU A 67 -0.45 -18.30 -1.47
CA LEU A 67 -0.15 -17.02 -2.11
C LEU A 67 1.17 -16.45 -1.59
N PRO A 68 1.93 -15.70 -2.41
CA PRO A 68 1.64 -15.29 -3.79
C PRO A 68 1.69 -16.46 -4.79
N LYS A 69 0.88 -16.41 -5.85
CA LYS A 69 0.83 -17.41 -6.92
C LYS A 69 1.32 -16.81 -8.24
N GLU A 70 2.17 -17.54 -8.93
CA GLU A 70 2.62 -17.24 -10.30
C GLU A 70 1.99 -18.21 -11.31
N ILE A 71 1.54 -17.68 -12.44
CA ILE A 71 1.02 -18.45 -13.58
C ILE A 71 1.73 -17.93 -14.83
N ALA A 72 2.50 -18.78 -15.49
CA ALA A 72 3.15 -18.44 -16.75
C ALA A 72 2.17 -18.65 -17.91
N LEU A 73 2.03 -17.64 -18.76
CA LEU A 73 1.25 -17.68 -19.99
C LEU A 73 2.19 -17.50 -21.19
N GLU A 74 2.00 -18.34 -22.21
CA GLU A 74 2.79 -18.33 -23.44
C GLU A 74 1.86 -18.40 -24.66
N GLY A 75 2.26 -17.78 -25.76
CA GLY A 75 1.49 -17.74 -26.99
C GLY A 75 2.05 -16.78 -28.02
N ARG A 76 1.21 -16.33 -28.95
CA ARG A 76 1.60 -15.36 -29.98
C ARG A 76 1.77 -13.95 -29.37
N PRO A 77 2.85 -13.21 -29.66
CA PRO A 77 2.97 -11.81 -29.24
C PRO A 77 1.75 -10.98 -29.66
N GLY A 78 1.26 -10.11 -28.77
CA GLY A 78 0.09 -9.27 -28.98
C GLY A 78 -1.26 -9.97 -28.78
N ALA A 79 -1.29 -11.30 -28.56
CA ALA A 79 -2.52 -12.02 -28.24
C ALA A 79 -3.17 -11.44 -26.98
N ARG A 80 -4.49 -11.32 -26.98
CA ARG A 80 -5.24 -10.70 -25.88
C ARG A 80 -5.24 -11.65 -24.69
N VAL A 81 -4.85 -11.16 -23.53
CA VAL A 81 -4.92 -11.89 -22.26
C VAL A 81 -5.99 -11.27 -21.39
N GLU A 82 -6.89 -12.09 -20.87
CA GLU A 82 -7.86 -11.70 -19.86
C GLU A 82 -7.71 -12.59 -18.63
N VAL A 83 -7.55 -11.99 -17.46
CA VAL A 83 -7.41 -12.68 -16.18
C VAL A 83 -8.54 -12.23 -15.27
N SER A 84 -9.26 -13.20 -14.70
CA SER A 84 -10.23 -13.01 -13.63
C SER A 84 -9.76 -13.75 -12.38
N VAL A 85 -9.82 -13.07 -11.25
CA VAL A 85 -9.45 -13.60 -9.94
C VAL A 85 -10.59 -13.36 -8.98
N ASP A 86 -11.15 -14.44 -8.45
CA ASP A 86 -12.22 -14.42 -7.47
C ASP A 86 -11.71 -15.02 -6.15
N ALA A 87 -11.81 -14.25 -5.08
CA ALA A 87 -11.37 -14.64 -3.74
C ALA A 87 -12.58 -14.99 -2.86
N PHE A 88 -12.52 -16.13 -2.19
CA PHE A 88 -13.62 -16.67 -1.39
C PHE A 88 -13.23 -16.76 0.09
N GLY A 89 -14.21 -16.58 0.97
CA GLY A 89 -14.04 -16.64 2.42
C GLY A 89 -13.61 -18.02 2.92
N GLY A 90 -12.88 -18.06 4.04
CA GLY A 90 -12.57 -19.32 4.73
C GLY A 90 -13.75 -19.89 5.52
N PRO A 91 -13.68 -21.15 5.98
CA PRO A 91 -14.70 -21.74 6.85
C PRO A 91 -14.92 -20.89 8.11
N GLY A 92 -16.13 -20.37 8.30
CA GLY A 92 -16.49 -19.55 9.47
C GLY A 92 -16.25 -18.03 9.33
N GLY A 93 -15.82 -17.56 8.15
CA GLY A 93 -15.77 -16.12 7.84
C GLY A 93 -17.16 -15.51 7.54
N PRO A 94 -17.30 -14.17 7.53
CA PRO A 94 -18.50 -13.52 7.02
C PRO A 94 -18.69 -13.92 5.54
N GLY A 95 -19.73 -14.72 5.24
CA GLY A 95 -19.95 -15.29 3.90
C GLY A 95 -20.41 -16.76 3.84
N GLY A 96 -20.46 -17.49 4.97
CA GLY A 96 -20.93 -18.89 5.01
C GLY A 96 -19.92 -19.88 4.41
N PRO A 97 -20.29 -21.13 4.08
CA PRO A 97 -19.38 -22.10 3.46
C PRO A 97 -19.08 -21.65 2.01
N SER A 98 -18.11 -20.74 1.85
CA SER A 98 -17.78 -20.11 0.58
C SER A 98 -16.63 -20.84 -0.10
N GLY A 99 -16.93 -21.97 -0.75
CA GLY A 99 -16.04 -22.54 -1.76
C GLY A 99 -16.36 -21.99 -3.16
N PRO A 100 -15.46 -22.15 -4.14
CA PRO A 100 -15.72 -21.84 -5.55
C PRO A 100 -16.91 -22.60 -6.17
N GLY A 101 -17.53 -23.53 -5.43
CA GLY A 101 -18.71 -24.31 -5.81
C GLY A 101 -20.07 -23.78 -5.31
N GLY A 102 -20.17 -22.56 -4.76
CA GLY A 102 -21.48 -21.99 -4.40
C GLY A 102 -21.51 -20.71 -3.55
N GLY A 103 -20.35 -20.16 -3.13
CA GLY A 103 -20.30 -18.88 -2.40
C GLY A 103 -20.08 -17.67 -3.32
N ALA A 104 -20.59 -16.50 -2.95
CA ALA A 104 -20.22 -15.24 -3.58
C ALA A 104 -18.76 -14.89 -3.26
N ALA A 105 -18.03 -14.35 -4.25
CA ALA A 105 -16.67 -13.88 -4.02
C ALA A 105 -16.66 -12.68 -3.05
N VAL A 106 -15.73 -12.68 -2.10
CA VAL A 106 -15.48 -11.57 -1.17
C VAL A 106 -14.76 -10.44 -1.89
N VAL A 107 -13.87 -10.77 -2.82
CA VAL A 107 -13.20 -9.82 -3.71
C VAL A 107 -13.13 -10.43 -5.10
N SER A 108 -13.49 -9.65 -6.12
CA SER A 108 -13.28 -10.01 -7.52
C SER A 108 -12.39 -8.96 -8.19
N ARG A 109 -11.42 -9.43 -8.97
CA ARG A 109 -10.45 -8.61 -9.71
C ARG A 109 -10.36 -9.11 -11.14
N ARG A 110 -10.38 -8.20 -12.11
CA ARG A 110 -10.20 -8.48 -13.53
C ARG A 110 -9.06 -7.64 -14.09
N ALA A 111 -8.31 -8.21 -15.01
CA ALA A 111 -7.29 -7.49 -15.76
C ALA A 111 -7.25 -7.98 -17.20
N ILE A 112 -7.05 -7.05 -18.14
CA ILE A 112 -6.94 -7.32 -19.57
C ILE A 112 -5.66 -6.68 -20.07
N THR A 113 -4.87 -7.43 -20.83
CA THR A 113 -3.63 -6.94 -21.44
C THR A 113 -3.28 -7.79 -22.67
N ARG A 114 -2.03 -7.77 -23.11
CA ARG A 114 -1.52 -8.58 -24.22
C ARG A 114 -0.26 -9.33 -23.85
N LEU A 115 -0.01 -10.46 -24.51
CA LEU A 115 1.26 -11.17 -24.40
C LEU A 115 2.37 -10.30 -25.00
N VAL A 116 3.45 -10.10 -24.25
CA VAL A 116 4.57 -9.26 -24.67
C VAL A 116 5.65 -10.14 -25.30
N ALA A 117 6.22 -9.70 -26.43
CA ALA A 117 7.32 -10.40 -27.07
C ALA A 117 8.52 -10.49 -26.11
N SER A 118 9.07 -11.69 -25.94
CA SER A 118 10.22 -11.96 -25.06
C SER A 118 11.22 -12.87 -25.80
N GLN A 119 12.51 -12.61 -25.60
CA GLN A 119 13.59 -13.46 -26.07
C GLN A 119 14.07 -14.35 -24.91
N GLY A 120 13.64 -15.61 -24.91
CA GLY A 120 14.06 -16.59 -23.90
C GLY A 120 13.54 -16.26 -22.48
N THR A 121 14.46 -16.10 -21.53
CA THR A 121 14.14 -15.74 -20.13
C THR A 121 14.19 -14.24 -19.88
N GLU A 122 14.69 -13.46 -20.82
CA GLU A 122 14.81 -12.00 -20.70
C GLU A 122 13.55 -11.30 -21.22
N GLY A 123 13.19 -10.17 -20.61
CA GLY A 123 12.04 -9.36 -21.03
C GLY A 123 10.66 -9.94 -20.67
N LYS A 124 10.58 -10.92 -19.74
CA LYS A 124 9.29 -11.35 -19.19
C LYS A 124 8.61 -10.19 -18.49
N LYS A 125 7.31 -10.02 -18.75
CA LYS A 125 6.46 -9.04 -18.07
C LYS A 125 5.61 -9.69 -17.00
N LEU A 126 5.30 -8.92 -15.96
CA LEU A 126 4.43 -9.29 -14.86
C LEU A 126 3.11 -8.52 -14.96
N LEU A 127 2.01 -9.27 -15.06
CA LEU A 127 0.67 -8.78 -14.77
C LEU A 127 0.36 -9.07 -13.31
N ARG A 128 0.47 -8.06 -12.45
CA ARG A 128 0.19 -8.18 -11.01
C ARG A 128 -1.29 -7.95 -10.73
N LEU A 129 -1.91 -8.90 -10.04
CA LEU A 129 -3.26 -8.78 -9.46
C LEU A 129 -3.16 -8.79 -7.93
N GLN A 130 -3.19 -7.60 -7.36
CA GLN A 130 -3.35 -7.40 -5.92
C GLN A 130 -4.83 -7.48 -5.54
N LEU A 131 -5.16 -8.37 -4.61
CA LEU A 131 -6.46 -8.39 -3.95
C LEU A 131 -6.39 -7.46 -2.73
N GLU A 132 -7.30 -6.49 -2.66
CA GLU A 132 -7.26 -5.37 -1.72
C GLU A 132 -8.48 -5.37 -0.78
N SER A 133 -8.26 -5.08 0.50
CA SER A 133 -9.32 -5.07 1.52
C SER A 133 -10.43 -4.04 1.25
N ARG A 134 -10.06 -2.91 0.65
CA ARG A 134 -11.00 -1.87 0.19
C ARG A 134 -11.93 -2.31 -0.94
N CYS A 135 -11.61 -3.39 -1.65
CA CYS A 135 -12.52 -3.99 -2.63
C CYS A 135 -13.46 -5.04 -2.00
N ALA A 136 -13.18 -5.47 -0.77
CA ALA A 136 -13.97 -6.49 -0.05
C ALA A 136 -15.25 -5.96 0.62
N GLY A 137 -15.52 -4.65 0.56
CA GLY A 137 -16.74 -4.09 1.11
C GLY A 137 -16.81 -3.99 2.63
N LEU A 138 -15.68 -4.20 3.32
CA LEU A 138 -15.60 -4.21 4.80
C LEU A 138 -15.96 -2.85 5.44
N GLY A 139 -15.98 -1.76 4.66
CA GLY A 139 -16.35 -0.42 5.13
C GLY A 139 -17.84 -0.07 4.98
N ALA A 140 -18.63 -0.84 4.21
CA ALA A 140 -20.04 -0.59 3.97
C ALA A 140 -20.88 -1.74 4.53
N VAL A 141 -21.45 -1.53 5.72
CA VAL A 141 -22.48 -2.42 6.26
C VAL A 141 -23.81 -2.12 5.58
N GLY A 142 -24.35 -3.10 4.87
CA GLY A 142 -25.71 -3.01 4.33
C GLY A 142 -26.75 -2.98 5.45
N ALA A 143 -28.02 -2.80 5.09
CA ALA A 143 -29.14 -2.78 6.06
C ALA A 143 -29.24 -4.05 6.93
N SER A 144 -28.59 -5.15 6.53
CA SER A 144 -28.50 -6.43 7.24
C SER A 144 -27.24 -6.59 8.12
N GLY A 145 -26.36 -5.58 8.20
CA GLY A 145 -25.09 -5.67 8.95
C GLY A 145 -24.01 -6.54 8.27
N VAL A 146 -24.25 -6.96 7.02
CA VAL A 146 -23.31 -7.74 6.21
C VAL A 146 -22.45 -6.79 5.37
N PRO A 147 -21.10 -6.96 5.34
CA PRO A 147 -20.23 -6.24 4.41
C PRO A 147 -20.71 -6.41 2.97
N VAL A 148 -20.88 -5.29 2.24
CA VAL A 148 -21.29 -5.32 0.84
C VAL A 148 -20.05 -5.07 -0.03
N PRO A 149 -19.56 -6.08 -0.78
CA PRO A 149 -18.38 -5.91 -1.64
C PRO A 149 -18.60 -4.79 -2.67
N VAL A 150 -17.51 -4.13 -3.06
CA VAL A 150 -17.57 -3.10 -4.10
C VAL A 150 -17.99 -3.78 -5.40
N THR A 151 -19.21 -3.49 -5.84
CA THR A 151 -19.77 -4.06 -7.07
C THR A 151 -19.55 -3.08 -8.20
N CYS A 152 -18.71 -3.47 -9.16
CA CYS A 152 -18.46 -2.68 -10.35
C CYS A 152 -19.37 -3.09 -11.51
N ALA A 153 -19.56 -2.19 -12.47
CA ALA A 153 -20.19 -2.53 -13.74
C ALA A 153 -19.41 -3.66 -14.45
N ALA A 154 -20.05 -4.41 -15.32
CA ALA A 154 -19.49 -5.64 -15.91
C ALA A 154 -18.18 -5.41 -16.70
N GLU A 155 -18.02 -4.22 -17.25
CA GLU A 155 -16.84 -3.75 -17.99
C GLU A 155 -15.74 -3.16 -17.09
N GLN A 156 -15.99 -3.06 -15.78
CA GLN A 156 -15.10 -2.47 -14.80
C GLN A 156 -14.61 -3.50 -13.78
N THR A 157 -13.64 -3.09 -12.98
CA THR A 157 -13.08 -3.88 -11.89
C THR A 157 -12.68 -2.98 -10.73
N CYS A 158 -12.67 -3.50 -9.50
CA CYS A 158 -12.24 -2.74 -8.35
C CYS A 158 -10.70 -2.68 -8.28
N VAL A 159 -10.12 -1.47 -8.34
CA VAL A 159 -8.74 -1.16 -7.93
C VAL A 159 -8.84 -0.16 -6.81
N SER A 160 -8.19 -0.45 -5.69
CA SER A 160 -8.11 0.49 -4.58
C SER A 160 -9.46 1.09 -4.14
N GLY A 161 -10.51 0.27 -4.12
CA GLY A 161 -11.85 0.66 -3.69
C GLY A 161 -12.66 1.44 -4.74
N GLN A 162 -12.13 1.60 -5.95
CA GLN A 162 -12.78 2.32 -7.05
C GLN A 162 -13.00 1.41 -8.25
N CYS A 163 -14.14 1.59 -8.92
CA CYS A 163 -14.42 0.90 -10.18
C CYS A 163 -13.73 1.60 -11.34
N VAL A 164 -12.81 0.88 -11.98
CA VAL A 164 -11.97 1.37 -13.08
C VAL A 164 -11.96 0.37 -14.23
N SER A 165 -11.38 0.77 -15.36
CA SER A 165 -11.14 -0.15 -16.48
C SER A 165 -10.21 -1.30 -16.08
N PRO A 166 -10.48 -2.54 -16.51
CA PRO A 166 -9.56 -3.67 -16.36
C PRO A 166 -8.39 -3.65 -17.36
N GLU A 167 -8.43 -2.80 -18.39
CA GLU A 167 -7.38 -2.70 -19.41
C GLU A 167 -6.07 -2.14 -18.82
N ILE A 168 -4.96 -2.83 -19.08
CA ILE A 168 -3.60 -2.45 -18.68
C ILE A 168 -2.73 -2.46 -19.93
N ALA A 169 -2.16 -1.31 -20.27
CA ALA A 169 -1.32 -1.17 -21.44
C ALA A 169 0.00 -1.95 -21.28
N GLU A 170 0.57 -2.45 -22.38
CA GLU A 170 1.83 -3.23 -22.34
C GLU A 170 2.98 -2.45 -21.68
N GLY A 171 3.02 -1.11 -21.86
CA GLY A 171 4.01 -0.23 -21.24
C GLY A 171 3.82 -0.03 -19.73
N GLU A 172 2.65 -0.40 -19.18
CA GLU A 172 2.33 -0.35 -17.75
C GLU A 172 2.63 -1.67 -17.02
N LEU A 173 2.91 -2.74 -17.77
CA LEU A 173 3.28 -4.03 -17.19
C LEU A 173 4.65 -3.94 -16.51
N GLU A 174 4.74 -4.54 -15.32
CA GLU A 174 5.98 -4.65 -14.57
C GLU A 174 6.98 -5.54 -15.33
N ASP A 175 8.28 -5.32 -15.10
CA ASP A 175 9.24 -6.36 -15.48
C ASP A 175 9.10 -7.47 -14.45
N TYR A 176 9.07 -8.72 -14.91
CA TYR A 176 9.05 -9.84 -13.99
C TYR A 176 10.42 -9.98 -13.34
N GLU A 177 10.44 -10.01 -12.01
CA GLU A 177 11.61 -10.34 -11.21
C GLU A 177 11.24 -11.44 -10.20
N PRO A 178 12.12 -12.42 -9.95
CA PRO A 178 11.92 -13.36 -8.85
C PRO A 178 11.69 -12.62 -7.52
N GLY A 179 10.66 -13.00 -6.77
CA GLY A 179 10.30 -12.33 -5.51
C GLY A 179 9.51 -11.02 -5.67
N TRP A 180 8.97 -10.74 -6.86
CA TRP A 180 8.10 -9.59 -7.16
C TRP A 180 7.03 -9.31 -6.09
N ALA A 181 6.48 -10.37 -5.47
CA ALA A 181 5.46 -10.27 -4.43
C ALA A 181 5.94 -9.56 -3.16
N GLY A 182 7.24 -9.63 -2.84
CA GLY A 182 7.81 -8.91 -1.69
C GLY A 182 7.86 -7.39 -1.88
N ALA A 183 7.68 -6.91 -3.12
CA ALA A 183 7.87 -5.51 -3.50
C ALA A 183 6.76 -4.93 -4.41
N PRO A 184 5.42 -5.12 -4.17
CA PRO A 184 4.39 -4.46 -4.95
C PRO A 184 4.66 -2.97 -5.21
N PRO A 185 4.49 -2.51 -6.47
CA PRO A 185 4.36 -1.09 -6.75
C PRO A 185 3.24 -0.54 -5.91
N ASP A 186 3.53 0.59 -5.32
CA ASP A 186 2.59 1.35 -4.52
C ASP A 186 2.46 2.72 -5.18
N PHE A 187 1.29 3.33 -5.13
CA PHE A 187 1.11 4.71 -5.60
C PHE A 187 2.15 5.65 -4.98
N CYS A 188 2.45 5.43 -3.69
CA CYS A 188 3.44 6.20 -2.93
C CYS A 188 4.89 5.73 -3.19
N ARG A 189 5.08 4.54 -3.79
CA ARG A 189 6.38 3.88 -4.03
C ARG A 189 6.45 3.35 -5.47
N PRO A 190 6.55 4.24 -6.47
CA PRO A 190 6.63 3.83 -7.87
C PRO A 190 7.91 3.01 -8.15
N LYS A 191 7.92 2.29 -9.29
CA LYS A 191 9.04 1.43 -9.70
C LYS A 191 10.38 2.19 -9.79
N ASN A 192 10.38 3.33 -10.47
CA ASN A 192 11.56 4.20 -10.63
C ASN A 192 11.59 5.30 -9.55
N ARG A 193 11.46 4.90 -8.29
CA ARG A 193 11.44 5.84 -7.17
C ARG A 193 12.80 6.46 -6.89
N GLY A 194 12.78 7.70 -6.44
CA GLY A 194 13.94 8.32 -5.80
C GLY A 194 14.16 7.81 -4.37
N ALA A 195 15.00 8.50 -3.61
CA ALA A 195 15.17 8.24 -2.19
C ALA A 195 13.83 8.42 -1.43
N PRO A 196 13.55 7.63 -0.38
CA PRO A 196 12.47 7.89 0.55
C PRO A 196 12.46 9.34 1.04
N GLU A 197 11.29 9.96 1.03
CA GLU A 197 11.09 11.34 1.45
C GLU A 197 9.98 11.40 2.49
N LEU A 198 10.19 12.21 3.53
CA LEU A 198 9.20 12.49 4.57
C LEU A 198 9.11 13.99 4.80
N ILE A 199 7.90 14.51 4.96
CA ILE A 199 7.61 15.90 5.25
C ILE A 199 6.66 15.93 6.44
N LEU A 200 7.04 16.67 7.50
CA LEU A 200 6.13 16.93 8.61
C LEU A 200 5.11 17.99 8.21
N GLY A 201 3.89 17.78 8.67
CA GLY A 201 2.77 18.69 8.59
C GLY A 201 2.04 18.76 9.93
N GLN A 202 0.91 19.45 9.90
CA GLN A 202 -0.06 19.52 10.98
C GLN A 202 -1.47 19.26 10.42
N GLY A 203 -2.44 19.17 11.31
CA GLY A 203 -3.85 19.15 10.94
C GLY A 203 -4.59 17.91 11.45
N GLN A 204 -5.80 18.17 11.95
CA GLN A 204 -6.68 17.14 12.48
C GLN A 204 -7.45 16.41 11.37
N THR A 205 -7.95 17.15 10.37
CA THR A 205 -8.89 16.64 9.36
C THR A 205 -8.31 16.57 7.95
N ASP A 206 -7.17 17.20 7.73
CA ASP A 206 -6.39 17.11 6.48
C ASP A 206 -4.92 17.46 6.77
N TYR A 207 -4.06 17.22 5.80
CA TYR A 207 -2.67 17.63 5.81
C TYR A 207 -2.52 19.12 5.51
N ALA A 208 -1.84 19.83 6.40
CA ALA A 208 -1.29 21.16 6.14
C ALA A 208 0.24 21.12 6.33
N PRO A 209 1.04 21.76 5.46
CA PRO A 209 2.49 21.87 5.65
C PRO A 209 2.84 22.53 6.98
N LEU A 210 3.96 22.11 7.58
CA LEU A 210 4.48 22.65 8.83
C LEU A 210 5.85 23.31 8.59
N ALA A 211 5.94 24.61 8.86
CA ALA A 211 7.19 25.35 8.77
C ALA A 211 8.01 25.25 10.07
N ASP A 212 9.32 25.46 9.97
CA ASP A 212 10.15 25.61 11.17
C ASP A 212 9.81 26.93 11.88
N GLY A 213 9.71 26.85 13.21
CA GLY A 213 9.30 27.94 14.09
C GLY A 213 7.80 28.14 14.18
N GLU A 214 6.99 27.40 13.42
CA GLU A 214 5.53 27.54 13.42
C GLU A 214 4.94 27.16 14.78
N THR A 215 3.85 27.83 15.17
CA THR A 215 3.17 27.60 16.44
C THR A 215 2.13 26.50 16.30
N LEU A 216 2.25 25.44 17.08
CA LEU A 216 1.24 24.39 17.23
C LEU A 216 0.40 24.62 18.49
N GLN A 217 -0.89 24.36 18.36
CA GLN A 217 -1.81 24.40 19.48
C GLN A 217 -1.69 23.13 20.32
N LEU A 218 -1.54 23.30 21.64
CA LEU A 218 -1.64 22.20 22.59
C LEU A 218 -3.11 21.98 22.95
N GLU A 219 -3.62 20.77 22.74
CA GLU A 219 -5.03 20.43 22.96
C GLU A 219 -5.21 19.41 24.06
N LYS A 220 -6.16 19.65 24.98
CA LYS A 220 -6.56 18.63 25.95
C LYS A 220 -7.34 17.53 25.25
N GLY A 221 -6.82 16.31 25.31
CA GLY A 221 -7.46 15.15 24.68
C GLY A 221 -8.71 14.67 25.45
N PRO A 222 -9.70 14.07 24.77
CA PRO A 222 -10.86 13.45 25.43
C PRO A 222 -10.49 12.33 26.42
N GLN A 223 -9.37 11.66 26.20
CA GLN A 223 -8.85 10.58 27.07
C GLN A 223 -7.91 11.11 28.18
N GLY A 224 -7.92 12.42 28.43
CA GLY A 224 -6.92 13.09 29.25
C GLY A 224 -5.65 13.41 28.46
N GLY A 225 -4.67 13.99 29.14
CA GLY A 225 -3.39 14.41 28.54
C GLY A 225 -3.50 15.57 27.56
N HIS A 226 -2.35 15.99 27.03
CA HIS A 226 -2.24 17.15 26.16
C HIS A 226 -1.44 16.81 24.89
N HIS A 227 -2.02 17.14 23.74
CA HIS A 227 -1.57 16.66 22.44
C HIS A 227 -1.30 17.82 21.50
N ILE A 228 -0.43 17.57 20.53
CA ILE A 228 -0.35 18.35 19.30
C ILE A 228 -0.82 17.47 18.13
N TRP A 229 -1.39 18.10 17.12
CA TRP A 229 -1.75 17.42 15.88
C TRP A 229 -0.57 17.39 14.92
N ILE A 230 -0.16 16.19 14.55
CA ILE A 230 0.87 15.96 13.53
C ILE A 230 0.22 15.35 12.31
N ALA A 231 0.66 15.83 11.14
CA ALA A 231 0.42 15.19 9.87
C ALA A 231 1.76 14.86 9.22
N ILE A 232 1.74 13.94 8.28
CA ILE A 232 2.91 13.41 7.60
C ILE A 232 2.56 13.29 6.13
N ARG A 233 3.47 13.71 5.27
CA ARG A 233 3.42 13.44 3.84
C ARG A 233 4.70 12.72 3.45
N MET A 234 4.58 11.63 2.70
CA MET A 234 5.70 10.79 2.33
C MET A 234 5.69 10.47 0.85
N LYS A 235 6.87 10.14 0.33
CA LYS A 235 7.07 9.68 -1.04
C LYS A 235 8.16 8.62 -1.08
N ASN A 236 8.08 7.74 -2.07
CA ASN A 236 9.01 6.63 -2.28
C ASN A 236 9.04 5.60 -1.13
N LEU A 237 7.95 5.52 -0.36
CA LEU A 237 7.70 4.57 0.74
C LEU A 237 6.31 3.94 0.56
N ARG A 238 6.07 2.72 1.08
CA ARG A 238 4.74 2.10 0.95
C ARG A 238 3.65 2.81 1.74
N GLN A 239 2.48 2.89 1.13
CA GLN A 239 1.21 3.33 1.68
C GLN A 239 0.77 2.47 2.87
N SER A 240 0.67 1.15 2.65
CA SER A 240 0.03 0.21 3.57
C SER A 240 1.03 -0.47 4.51
N GLY A 241 0.61 -0.66 5.77
CA GLY A 241 1.38 -1.40 6.77
C GLY A 241 2.63 -0.67 7.28
N SER A 242 2.77 0.61 6.95
CA SER A 242 3.91 1.42 7.39
C SER A 242 3.81 1.79 8.86
N ARG A 243 4.93 1.69 9.57
CA ARG A 243 5.05 2.08 10.97
C ARG A 243 5.56 3.52 11.05
N THR A 244 4.76 4.38 11.65
CA THR A 244 5.13 5.76 11.98
C THR A 244 5.55 5.84 13.43
N THR A 245 6.68 6.48 13.71
CA THR A 245 7.14 6.80 15.07
C THR A 245 7.30 8.31 15.21
N LEU A 246 6.69 8.88 16.24
CA LEU A 246 6.84 10.28 16.62
C LEU A 246 7.71 10.36 17.88
N THR A 247 8.70 11.23 17.86
CA THR A 247 9.53 11.59 19.01
C THR A 247 9.57 13.11 19.11
N ALA A 248 9.83 13.62 20.32
CA ALA A 248 10.17 15.01 20.47
C ALA A 248 11.08 15.27 21.68
N LYS A 249 11.68 16.45 21.70
CA LYS A 249 12.43 16.98 22.83
C LYS A 249 12.22 18.49 22.94
N LEU A 250 12.20 19.01 24.16
CA LEU A 250 12.25 20.46 24.37
C LEU A 250 13.62 20.97 23.93
N VAL A 251 13.66 22.06 23.17
CA VAL A 251 14.93 22.63 22.67
C VAL A 251 15.77 23.15 23.83
N ASP A 252 15.12 23.78 24.81
CA ASP A 252 15.78 24.42 25.94
C ASP A 252 15.97 23.47 27.14
N ASP A 253 15.37 22.27 27.10
CA ASP A 253 15.53 21.20 28.10
C ASP A 253 15.45 19.82 27.43
N PRO A 254 16.47 19.41 26.65
CA PRO A 254 16.42 18.17 25.88
C PRO A 254 16.48 16.91 26.75
N ALA A 255 16.81 17.04 28.04
CA ALA A 255 16.80 15.93 28.99
C ALA A 255 15.39 15.65 29.54
N SER A 256 14.46 16.60 29.42
CA SER A 256 13.06 16.41 29.81
C SER A 256 12.44 15.28 28.97
N PRO A 257 11.93 14.20 29.60
CA PRO A 257 11.37 13.10 28.86
C PRO A 257 10.04 13.48 28.22
N ILE A 258 9.92 13.16 26.93
CA ILE A 258 8.68 13.09 26.16
C ILE A 258 8.66 11.68 25.56
N LEU A 259 7.67 10.87 25.92
CA LEU A 259 7.62 9.49 25.47
C LEU A 259 7.32 9.41 23.95
N PRO A 260 8.00 8.52 23.21
CA PRO A 260 7.70 8.30 21.81
C PRO A 260 6.32 7.68 21.62
N ALA A 261 5.68 7.99 20.50
CA ALA A 261 4.44 7.34 20.08
C ALA A 261 4.66 6.57 18.77
N GLY A 262 4.11 5.37 18.69
CA GLY A 262 4.21 4.50 17.51
C GLY A 262 2.83 4.14 16.99
N TYR A 263 2.66 4.21 15.67
CA TYR A 263 1.41 3.91 14.99
C TYR A 263 1.67 3.04 13.76
N VAL A 264 0.70 2.20 13.42
CA VAL A 264 0.68 1.46 12.14
C VAL A 264 -0.58 1.89 11.42
N PHE A 265 -0.41 2.62 10.32
CA PHE A 265 -1.51 3.16 9.53
C PHE A 265 -1.24 2.94 8.04
N SER A 266 -2.32 3.00 7.26
CA SER A 266 -2.22 3.17 5.81
C SER A 266 -2.31 4.66 5.50
N PHE A 267 -1.43 5.14 4.65
CA PHE A 267 -1.48 6.54 4.18
C PHE A 267 -2.56 6.69 3.11
N ASP A 268 -3.12 7.87 2.95
CA ASP A 268 -4.01 8.20 1.84
C ASP A 268 -3.22 8.77 0.68
N ARG A 269 -3.73 8.59 -0.56
CA ARG A 269 -3.10 9.18 -1.75
C ARG A 269 -3.18 10.69 -1.70
N ASP A 270 -2.15 11.34 -2.21
CA ASP A 270 -2.04 12.79 -2.30
C ASP A 270 -1.41 13.22 -3.63
N GLU A 271 -1.44 14.52 -3.93
CA GLU A 271 -0.92 15.05 -5.18
C GLU A 271 0.58 14.78 -5.36
N GLY A 272 1.06 14.72 -6.61
CA GLY A 272 2.49 14.61 -6.90
C GLY A 272 3.14 13.27 -6.52
N SER A 273 2.36 12.19 -6.50
CA SER A 273 2.77 10.84 -6.04
C SER A 273 3.19 10.79 -4.57
N TYR A 274 2.72 11.74 -3.77
CA TYR A 274 2.84 11.68 -2.33
C TYR A 274 1.68 10.89 -1.75
N CYS A 275 1.86 10.47 -0.50
CA CYS A 275 0.79 9.97 0.34
C CYS A 275 0.84 10.65 1.70
N LYS A 276 -0.33 10.86 2.29
CA LYS A 276 -0.48 11.63 3.52
C LYS A 276 -1.15 10.83 4.62
N LEU A 277 -0.82 11.18 5.85
CA LEU A 277 -1.45 10.70 7.06
C LEU A 277 -1.64 11.92 7.96
N TYR A 278 -2.85 12.17 8.42
CA TYR A 278 -3.19 13.32 9.25
C TYR A 278 -4.01 12.87 10.47
N GLY A 279 -4.25 13.79 11.41
CA GLY A 279 -4.98 13.47 12.62
C GLY A 279 -4.18 12.61 13.60
N LEU A 280 -2.84 12.64 13.56
CA LEU A 280 -2.03 11.98 14.58
C LEU A 280 -2.01 12.84 15.84
N ARG A 281 -2.59 12.33 16.93
CA ARG A 281 -2.50 12.94 18.26
C ARG A 281 -1.22 12.51 18.94
N PHE A 282 -0.23 13.40 18.99
CA PHE A 282 1.00 13.14 19.71
C PHE A 282 0.94 13.74 21.12
N GLN A 283 0.84 12.87 22.13
CA GLN A 283 0.74 13.29 23.53
C GLN A 283 2.11 13.70 24.08
N LEU A 284 2.22 14.94 24.57
CA LEU A 284 3.49 15.46 25.09
C LEU A 284 3.72 15.11 26.57
N ASP A 285 2.66 15.05 27.37
CA ASP A 285 2.68 14.71 28.80
C ASP A 285 2.49 13.20 29.05
N GLY A 286 2.74 12.37 28.04
CA GLY A 286 2.65 10.92 28.16
C GLY A 286 3.57 10.38 29.26
N GLY A 287 3.00 9.65 30.21
CA GLY A 287 3.74 9.07 31.35
C GLY A 287 3.96 10.03 32.53
N ALA A 288 3.40 11.25 32.50
CA ALA A 288 3.46 12.15 33.64
C ALA A 288 2.63 11.64 34.82
N ALA A 289 3.10 11.93 36.04
CA ALA A 289 2.37 11.58 37.28
C ALA A 289 1.12 12.45 37.49
N ASP A 290 1.13 13.69 37.00
CA ASP A 290 0.02 14.63 37.10
C ASP A 290 -0.20 15.37 35.77
N LEU A 291 -1.13 14.84 34.96
CA LEU A 291 -1.55 15.41 33.68
C LEU A 291 -2.19 16.80 33.81
N THR A 292 -2.59 17.23 35.02
CA THR A 292 -3.20 18.55 35.25
C THR A 292 -2.18 19.67 35.38
N GLN A 293 -0.89 19.33 35.61
CA GLN A 293 0.18 20.31 35.77
C GLN A 293 1.29 20.14 34.75
N ASP A 294 1.64 18.90 34.38
CA ASP A 294 2.83 18.62 33.56
C ASP A 294 2.82 19.37 32.23
N TYR A 295 1.64 19.47 31.60
CA TYR A 295 1.49 20.14 30.30
C TYR A 295 2.00 21.59 30.27
N LYS A 296 1.98 22.28 31.42
CA LYS A 296 2.41 23.69 31.53
C LYS A 296 3.88 23.87 31.17
N ARG A 297 4.69 22.83 31.29
CA ARG A 297 6.11 22.88 30.91
C ARG A 297 6.32 23.02 29.41
N PHE A 298 5.32 22.68 28.59
CA PHE A 298 5.39 22.81 27.14
C PHE A 298 4.91 24.17 26.63
N LEU A 299 4.02 24.85 27.35
CA LEU A 299 3.41 26.11 26.90
C LEU A 299 4.47 27.19 26.63
N GLY A 300 4.37 27.81 25.45
CA GLY A 300 5.30 28.83 24.97
C GLY A 300 6.71 28.32 24.66
N LYS A 301 7.00 27.03 24.82
CA LYS A 301 8.32 26.46 24.59
C LYS A 301 8.52 26.02 23.15
N ARG A 302 9.79 25.86 22.77
CA ARG A 302 10.17 25.26 21.50
C ARG A 302 10.37 23.76 21.65
N LEU A 303 9.84 23.03 20.69
CA LEU A 303 9.86 21.58 20.62
C LEU A 303 10.49 21.16 19.29
N GLU A 304 11.51 20.30 19.34
CA GLU A 304 11.99 19.61 18.14
C GLU A 304 11.19 18.30 18.02
N VAL A 305 10.36 18.20 16.99
CA VAL A 305 9.52 17.04 16.70
C VAL A 305 10.12 16.28 15.51
N THR A 306 10.28 14.98 15.67
CA THR A 306 10.74 14.09 14.60
C THR A 306 9.69 13.04 14.31
N ALA A 307 9.37 12.86 13.04
CA ALA A 307 8.64 11.69 12.56
C ALA A 307 9.60 10.77 11.81
N GLU A 308 9.45 9.47 12.01
CA GLU A 308 10.09 8.43 11.22
C GLU A 308 9.01 7.51 10.67
N VAL A 309 9.11 7.15 9.39
CA VAL A 309 8.29 6.12 8.77
C VAL A 309 9.20 4.98 8.31
N VAL A 310 8.82 3.76 8.71
CA VAL A 310 9.42 2.50 8.24
C VAL A 310 8.35 1.71 7.51
N ASP A 311 8.57 1.45 6.23
CA ASP A 311 7.63 0.69 5.41
C ASP A 311 7.83 -0.83 5.52
N THR A 312 6.88 -1.61 5.02
CA THR A 312 6.91 -3.09 5.12
C THR A 312 8.05 -3.76 4.35
N THR A 313 8.78 -3.02 3.52
CA THR A 313 10.00 -3.51 2.84
C THR A 313 11.29 -3.10 3.56
N GLY A 314 11.18 -2.40 4.69
CA GLY A 314 12.32 -1.83 5.41
C GLY A 314 12.81 -0.50 4.83
N GLY A 315 12.09 0.10 3.87
CA GLY A 315 12.33 1.47 3.44
C GLY A 315 12.08 2.44 4.60
N ARG A 316 12.95 3.46 4.75
CA ARG A 316 12.89 4.40 5.88
C ARG A 316 13.08 5.83 5.42
N ALA A 317 12.30 6.74 6.00
CA ALA A 317 12.55 8.18 5.94
C ALA A 317 12.22 8.81 7.29
N ALA A 318 12.90 9.90 7.61
CA ALA A 318 12.64 10.69 8.80
C ALA A 318 12.68 12.17 8.44
N ALA A 319 11.91 12.97 9.19
CA ALA A 319 11.93 14.41 9.07
C ALA A 319 11.76 15.03 10.46
N THR A 320 12.41 16.18 10.64
CA THR A 320 12.46 16.89 11.91
C THR A 320 12.05 18.34 11.67
N LYS A 321 11.22 18.87 12.57
CA LYS A 321 10.83 20.28 12.60
C LYS A 321 10.98 20.83 14.00
N THR A 322 11.45 22.07 14.11
CA THR A 322 11.36 22.82 15.36
C THR A 322 10.08 23.63 15.33
N VAL A 323 9.21 23.47 16.31
CA VAL A 323 7.95 24.21 16.45
C VAL A 323 7.92 24.97 17.76
N ARG A 324 7.02 25.96 17.87
CA ARG A 324 6.65 26.58 19.13
C ARG A 324 5.32 26.00 19.60
N ILE A 325 5.17 25.73 20.88
CA ILE A 325 3.87 25.43 21.46
C ILE A 325 3.21 26.74 21.88
N ALA A 326 1.91 26.87 21.60
CA ALA A 326 1.13 28.04 22.01
C ALA A 326 1.26 28.31 23.52
N ASP A 327 1.09 29.58 23.91
CA ASP A 327 1.21 30.00 25.31
C ASP A 327 0.00 29.54 26.16
N GLU A 328 -1.10 29.17 25.50
CA GLU A 328 -2.31 28.64 26.12
C GLU A 328 -2.67 27.28 25.52
N ARG A 329 -3.34 26.43 26.31
CA ARG A 329 -3.93 25.18 25.81
C ARG A 329 -5.32 25.45 25.24
N LEU A 330 -5.78 24.58 24.35
CA LEU A 330 -7.12 24.58 23.79
C LEU A 330 -7.92 23.43 24.43
N CYS A 331 -9.12 23.75 24.90
CA CYS A 331 -10.08 22.81 25.45
C CYS A 331 -10.94 22.20 24.34
N ALA A 332 -11.62 21.09 24.63
CA ALA A 332 -12.45 20.39 23.65
C ALA A 332 -13.63 21.23 23.11
N ASP A 333 -14.06 22.25 23.85
CA ASP A 333 -15.10 23.21 23.46
C ASP A 333 -14.57 24.43 22.69
N GLY A 334 -13.26 24.46 22.40
CA GLY A 334 -12.59 25.55 21.70
C GLY A 334 -12.18 26.73 22.59
N THR A 335 -12.35 26.63 23.92
CA THR A 335 -11.92 27.68 24.86
C THR A 335 -10.47 27.48 25.34
N THR A 336 -9.86 28.49 25.96
CA THR A 336 -8.47 28.40 26.45
C THR A 336 -8.30 28.52 27.97
N THR A 337 -9.36 28.90 28.69
CA THR A 337 -9.27 29.32 30.10
C THR A 337 -9.65 28.25 31.13
N SER A 338 -10.58 27.33 30.83
CA SER A 338 -10.96 26.28 31.79
C SER A 338 -11.32 24.94 31.12
N CYS A 339 -10.38 24.00 31.21
CA CYS A 339 -10.60 22.57 31.08
C CYS A 339 -10.01 21.85 32.31
#